data_AF-A0A9X2W1H5-F1
#
_entry.id   AF-A0A9X2W1H5-F1
#
_cell.length_a   1.000
_cell.length_b   1.000
_cell.length_c   1.000
_cell.angle_alpha   90.00
_cell.angle_beta   90.00
_cell.angle_gamma   90.00
#
_symmetry.space_group_name_H-M   'P 1'
#
loop_
_entity.id
_entity.type
_entity.pdbx_description
1 polymer ?
#
loop_
_entity_poly.entity_id
_entity_poly.type
_entity_poly.pdbx_seq_one_letter_code
_entity_poly.pdbx_strand_id
1 'polypeptide(L)'
;MSDKIQQDALHIRKLIREAEAVSDEVLVACARLKQAMVRARQNPQVNVDAGQRALMRLTQAESQALSLSTSLLRVHDELSKVARETMGVEDGTGDTVINPVAIAEAAPALIEA
;
A
#
# COMPACT_ATOMS: atom_id res chain seq x y z
N MET A 1 12.91 -25.02 16.38
CA MET A 1 12.22 -23.74 16.57
C MET A 1 10.89 -24.02 17.24
N SER A 2 10.39 -23.19 18.16
CA SER A 2 9.08 -23.43 18.79
C SER A 2 7.96 -23.07 17.80
N ASP A 3 6.90 -23.87 17.72
CA ASP A 3 5.71 -23.64 16.87
C ASP A 3 5.17 -22.21 17.02
N LYS A 4 5.26 -21.65 18.22
CA LYS A 4 4.84 -20.27 18.51
C LYS A 4 5.65 -19.24 17.73
N ILE A 5 6.97 -19.42 17.63
CA ILE A 5 7.85 -18.47 16.91
C ILE A 5 7.54 -18.50 15.41
N GLN A 6 7.25 -19.69 14.85
CA GLN A 6 6.87 -19.82 13.45
C GLN A 6 5.51 -19.18 13.16
N GLN A 7 4.53 -19.34 14.07
CA GLN A 7 3.23 -18.68 13.97
C GLN A 7 3.38 -17.15 14.04
N ASP A 8 4.19 -16.63 14.95
CA ASP A 8 4.44 -15.20 15.08
C ASP A 8 5.08 -14.64 13.79
N ALA A 9 6.06 -15.34 13.21
CA ALA A 9 6.70 -14.93 11.95
C ALA A 9 5.71 -14.86 10.77
N LEU A 10 4.83 -15.87 10.65
CA LEU A 10 3.77 -15.86 9.62
C LEU A 10 2.77 -14.73 9.83
N HIS A 11 2.43 -14.43 11.08
CA HIS A 11 1.53 -13.34 11.41
C HIS A 11 2.14 -11.98 11.07
N ILE A 12 3.40 -11.74 11.43
CA ILE A 12 4.15 -10.52 11.07
C ILE A 12 4.19 -10.33 9.55
N ARG A 13 4.48 -11.40 8.79
CA ARG A 13 4.49 -11.37 7.32
C ARG A 13 3.14 -10.98 6.72
N LYS A 14 2.04 -11.38 7.36
CA LYS A 14 0.70 -10.97 6.93
C LYS A 14 0.46 -9.48 7.25
N LEU A 15 0.77 -9.05 8.47
CA LEU A 15 0.54 -7.68 8.93
C LEU A 15 1.29 -6.63 8.11
N ILE A 16 2.54 -6.92 7.69
CA ILE A 16 3.30 -5.95 6.88
C ILE A 16 2.63 -5.69 5.52
N ARG A 17 2.06 -6.73 4.89
CA ARG A 17 1.34 -6.60 3.62
C ARG A 17 0.02 -5.86 3.77
N GLU A 18 -0.68 -6.11 4.88
CA GLU A 18 -1.90 -5.35 5.21
C GLU A 18 -1.57 -3.87 5.42
N ALA A 19 -0.47 -3.55 6.10
CA ALA A 19 -0.02 -2.17 6.28
C ALA A 19 0.35 -1.49 4.95
N GLU A 20 1.02 -2.20 4.04
CA GLU A 20 1.33 -1.72 2.68
C GLU A 20 0.05 -1.41 1.89
N ALA A 21 -0.92 -2.34 1.88
CA ALA A 21 -2.20 -2.16 1.19
C ALA A 21 -2.99 -0.96 1.76
N VAL A 22 -3.04 -0.81 3.09
CA VAL A 22 -3.70 0.33 3.74
C VAL A 22 -3.00 1.64 3.38
N SER A 23 -1.67 1.65 3.23
CA SER A 23 -0.95 2.85 2.79
C SER A 23 -1.38 3.31 1.39
N ASP A 24 -1.63 2.37 0.48
CA ASP A 24 -2.12 2.69 -0.87
C ASP A 24 -3.57 3.19 -0.85
N GLU A 25 -4.42 2.61 0.00
CA GLU A 25 -5.78 3.10 0.22
C GLU A 25 -5.82 4.56 0.71
N VAL A 26 -4.88 4.94 1.59
CA VAL A 26 -4.74 6.34 2.03
C VAL A 26 -4.41 7.26 0.86
N LEU A 27 -3.50 6.86 -0.04
CA LEU A 27 -3.15 7.65 -1.23
C LEU A 27 -4.35 7.82 -2.17
N VAL A 28 -5.12 6.74 -2.39
CA VAL A 28 -6.37 6.80 -3.18
C VAL A 28 -7.38 7.75 -2.54
N ALA A 29 -7.55 7.71 -1.22
CA ALA A 29 -8.45 8.60 -0.51
C ALA A 29 -8.02 10.08 -0.64
N CYS A 30 -6.72 10.37 -0.48
CA CYS A 30 -6.17 11.71 -0.67
C CYS A 30 -6.39 12.21 -2.10
N ALA A 31 -6.12 11.38 -3.11
CA ALA A 31 -6.31 11.74 -4.51
C ALA A 31 -7.78 12.08 -4.82
N ARG A 32 -8.73 11.29 -4.32
CA ARG A 32 -10.17 11.54 -4.45
C ARG A 32 -10.58 12.86 -3.80
N LEU A 33 -10.08 13.13 -2.59
CA LEU A 33 -10.34 14.39 -1.90
C LEU A 33 -9.77 15.59 -2.68
N LYS A 34 -8.54 15.49 -3.16
CA LYS A 34 -7.89 16.54 -3.96
C LYS A 34 -8.68 16.83 -5.24
N GLN A 35 -9.12 15.77 -5.94
CA GLN A 35 -9.94 15.91 -7.14
C GLN A 35 -11.25 16.65 -6.83
N ALA A 36 -11.95 16.29 -5.75
CA ALA A 36 -13.18 16.96 -5.33
C ALA A 36 -12.94 18.45 -5.02
N MET A 37 -11.85 18.78 -4.31
CA MET A 37 -11.50 20.16 -3.98
C MET A 37 -11.19 21.00 -5.24
N VAL A 38 -10.45 20.45 -6.20
CA VAL A 38 -10.12 21.16 -7.45
C VAL A 38 -11.37 21.33 -8.32
N ARG A 39 -12.24 20.33 -8.41
CA ARG A 39 -13.53 20.45 -9.10
C ARG A 39 -14.42 21.51 -8.46
N ALA A 40 -14.49 21.57 -7.13
CA ALA A 40 -15.27 22.60 -6.44
C ALA A 40 -14.80 24.04 -6.77
N ARG A 41 -13.48 24.24 -6.99
CA ARG A 41 -12.91 25.53 -7.41
C ARG A 41 -13.24 25.93 -8.84
N GLN A 42 -13.77 25.02 -9.66
CA GLN A 42 -14.26 25.36 -11.00
C GLN A 42 -15.61 26.07 -10.96
N ASN A 43 -16.28 26.13 -9.79
CA ASN A 43 -17.52 26.90 -9.64
C ASN A 43 -17.21 28.41 -9.70
N PRO A 44 -17.79 29.19 -10.65
CA PRO A 44 -17.57 30.64 -10.76
C PRO A 44 -17.99 31.45 -9.53
N GLN A 45 -18.82 30.89 -8.66
CA GLN A 45 -19.25 31.51 -7.40
C GLN A 45 -18.23 31.34 -6.26
N VAL A 46 -17.17 30.56 -6.48
CA VAL A 46 -16.11 30.29 -5.52
C VAL A 46 -14.87 31.10 -5.89
N ASN A 47 -14.31 31.84 -4.94
CA ASN A 47 -13.07 32.59 -5.17
C ASN A 47 -11.93 31.65 -5.57
N VAL A 48 -11.07 32.11 -6.47
CA VAL A 48 -9.98 31.30 -7.02
C VAL A 48 -9.02 30.80 -5.94
N ASP A 49 -8.82 31.55 -4.85
CA ASP A 49 -7.95 31.21 -3.72
C ASP A 49 -8.63 30.35 -2.65
N ALA A 50 -9.93 30.09 -2.75
CA ALA A 50 -10.68 29.31 -1.79
C ALA A 50 -10.08 27.90 -1.63
N GLY A 51 -9.79 27.53 -0.38
CA GLY A 51 -9.23 26.22 -0.06
C GLY A 51 -7.77 26.02 -0.45
N GLN A 52 -7.05 27.04 -0.94
CA GLN A 52 -5.65 26.92 -1.34
C GLN A 52 -4.76 26.40 -0.21
N ARG A 53 -4.92 26.94 1.01
CA ARG A 53 -4.16 26.48 2.18
C ARG A 53 -4.49 25.03 2.57
N ALA A 54 -5.73 24.59 2.33
CA ALA A 54 -6.12 23.20 2.55
C ALA A 54 -5.50 22.27 1.50
N LEU A 55 -5.46 22.67 0.22
CA LEU A 55 -4.79 21.92 -0.85
C LEU A 55 -3.28 21.76 -0.60
N MET A 56 -2.63 22.81 -0.10
CA MET A 56 -1.21 22.73 0.29
C MET A 56 -1.00 21.73 1.43
N ARG A 57 -1.86 21.75 2.46
CA ARG A 57 -1.79 20.78 3.57
C ARG A 57 -2.11 19.35 3.12
N LEU A 58 -3.07 19.16 2.23
CA LEU A 58 -3.37 17.85 1.65
C LEU A 58 -2.18 17.31 0.85
N THR A 59 -1.51 18.17 0.07
CA THR A 59 -0.30 17.77 -0.66
C THR A 59 0.85 17.41 0.27
N GLN A 60 1.01 18.13 1.39
CA GLN A 60 1.97 17.75 2.43
C GLN A 60 1.63 16.38 3.04
N ALA A 61 0.36 16.12 3.32
CA ALA A 61 -0.09 14.83 3.85
C ALA A 61 0.16 13.68 2.87
N GLU A 62 -0.08 13.88 1.57
CA GLU A 62 0.25 12.90 0.53
C GLU A 62 1.75 12.60 0.46
N SER A 63 2.60 13.63 0.55
CA SER A 63 4.05 13.43 0.59
C SER A 63 4.48 12.60 1.81
N GLN A 64 3.83 12.80 2.96
CA GLN A 64 4.08 11.99 4.15
C GLN A 64 3.60 10.54 3.98
N ALA A 65 2.44 10.34 3.36
CA ALA A 65 1.91 9.01 3.05
C ALA A 65 2.84 8.24 2.07
N LEU A 66 3.38 8.91 1.05
CA LEU A 66 4.38 8.30 0.15
C LEU A 66 5.68 7.93 0.89
N SER A 67 6.13 8.80 1.80
CA SER A 67 7.29 8.51 2.65
C SER A 67 7.03 7.33 3.60
N LEU A 68 5.81 7.20 4.12
CA LEU A 68 5.39 6.07 4.94
C LEU A 68 5.41 4.77 4.11
N SER A 69 4.79 4.76 2.93
CA SER A 69 4.81 3.62 2.00
C SER A 69 6.24 3.15 1.72
N THR A 70 7.15 4.08 1.39
CA THR A 70 8.57 3.77 1.16
C THR A 70 9.24 3.16 2.41
N SER A 71 8.88 3.65 3.60
CA SER A 71 9.43 3.13 4.85
C SER A 71 8.91 1.73 5.15
N LEU A 72 7.64 1.43 4.85
CA LEU A 72 7.05 0.10 4.97
C LEU A 72 7.75 -0.91 4.05
N LEU A 73 8.06 -0.56 2.81
CA LEU A 73 8.82 -1.42 1.88
C LEU A 73 10.21 -1.77 2.44
N ARG A 74 10.87 -0.83 3.11
CA ARG A 74 12.17 -1.10 3.77
C ARG A 74 12.00 -2.01 4.98
N VAL A 75 10.96 -1.80 5.80
CA VAL A 75 10.64 -2.69 6.92
C VAL A 75 10.36 -4.11 6.41
N HIS A 76 9.64 -4.25 5.30
CA HIS A 76 9.39 -5.54 4.67
C HIS A 76 10.69 -6.22 4.21
N ASP A 77 11.61 -5.51 3.56
CA ASP A 77 12.91 -6.07 3.16
C ASP A 77 13.74 -6.53 4.38
N GLU A 78 13.83 -5.70 5.43
CA GLU A 78 14.53 -6.05 6.66
C GLU A 78 13.92 -7.26 7.37
N LEU A 79 12.58 -7.31 7.49
CA LEU A 79 11.89 -8.49 8.04
C LEU A 79 12.10 -9.75 7.18
N SER A 80 12.20 -9.59 5.86
CA SER A 80 12.47 -10.70 4.94
C SER A 80 13.89 -11.24 5.11
N LYS A 81 14.89 -10.36 5.34
CA LYS A 81 16.26 -10.77 5.68
C LYS A 81 16.29 -11.55 6.99
N VAL A 82 15.69 -10.99 8.04
CA VAL A 82 15.61 -11.65 9.36
C VAL A 82 14.94 -13.02 9.25
N ALA A 83 13.84 -13.13 8.49
CA ALA A 83 13.15 -14.41 8.29
C ALA A 83 14.08 -15.45 7.62
N ARG A 84 14.85 -15.08 6.60
CA ARG A 84 15.81 -15.99 5.95
C ARG A 84 16.93 -16.45 6.90
N GLU A 85 17.45 -15.54 7.72
CA GLU A 85 18.54 -15.83 8.65
C GLU A 85 18.10 -16.69 9.84
N THR A 86 16.88 -16.47 10.35
CA THR A 86 16.41 -17.08 11.60
C THR A 86 15.56 -18.33 11.39
N MET A 87 14.84 -18.45 10.27
CA MET A 87 13.97 -19.59 9.96
C MET A 87 14.68 -20.66 9.11
N GLY A 88 15.86 -20.33 8.56
CA GLY A 88 16.57 -21.18 7.60
C GLY A 88 15.94 -21.14 6.21
N VAL A 89 16.76 -21.36 5.18
CA VAL A 89 16.28 -21.60 3.82
C VAL A 89 15.79 -23.04 3.76
N GLU A 90 14.51 -23.29 4.05
CA GLU A 90 13.87 -24.45 3.43
C GLU A 90 13.59 -24.08 1.98
N ASP A 91 14.25 -24.79 1.07
CA ASP A 91 14.11 -24.69 -0.37
C ASP A 91 12.65 -24.50 -0.79
N GLY A 92 12.31 -23.31 -1.28
CA GLY A 92 11.08 -23.06 -2.04
C GLY A 92 9.79 -22.77 -1.25
N THR A 93 9.77 -22.76 0.08
CA THR A 93 8.59 -22.37 0.88
C THR A 93 8.57 -20.90 1.30
N GLY A 94 9.65 -20.16 1.00
CA GLY A 94 9.76 -18.71 1.20
C GLY A 94 8.99 -17.88 0.18
N ASP A 95 8.71 -18.44 -1.00
CA ASP A 95 7.85 -17.80 -1.99
C ASP A 95 6.39 -17.85 -1.54
N THR A 96 5.68 -16.75 -1.78
CA THR A 96 4.24 -16.73 -1.55
C THR A 96 3.62 -17.71 -2.51
N VAL A 97 2.96 -18.76 -2.00
CA VAL A 97 2.09 -19.59 -2.82
C VAL A 97 0.99 -18.67 -3.35
N ILE A 98 1.13 -18.22 -4.59
CA ILE A 98 0.09 -17.48 -5.28
C ILE A 98 -1.04 -18.48 -5.49
N ASN A 99 -2.19 -18.24 -4.86
CA ASN A 99 -3.37 -19.05 -5.10
C ASN A 99 -3.70 -18.98 -6.60
N PRO A 100 -3.92 -20.11 -7.31
CA PRO A 100 -4.24 -20.10 -8.73
C PRO A 100 -5.42 -19.18 -9.09
N VAL A 101 -6.36 -18.98 -8.15
CA VAL A 101 -7.49 -18.05 -8.31
C VAL A 101 -7.01 -16.60 -8.43
N ALA A 102 -5.97 -16.20 -7.70
CA ALA A 102 -5.39 -14.85 -7.78
C ALA A 102 -4.68 -14.59 -9.12
N ILE A 103 -4.29 -15.64 -9.84
CA ILE A 103 -3.72 -15.55 -11.19
C ILE A 103 -4.84 -15.43 -12.24
N ALA A 104 -5.97 -16.10 -12.01
CA ALA A 104 -7.11 -16.10 -12.93
C ALA A 104 -7.81 -14.74 -13.02
N GLU A 105 -7.84 -13.95 -11.94
CA GLU A 105 -8.45 -12.61 -11.94
C GLU A 105 -7.65 -11.56 -12.72
N ALA A 106 -6.37 -11.84 -13.02
CA ALA A 106 -5.47 -10.92 -13.73
C ALA A 106 -5.53 -11.06 -15.26
N ALA A 107 -6.36 -11.93 -15.82
CA ALA A 107 -6.60 -11.95 -17.26
C ALA A 107 -7.50 -10.76 -17.62
N PRO A 108 -6.99 -9.69 -18.27
CA PRO A 108 -7.87 -8.65 -18.76
C PRO A 108 -8.76 -9.31 -19.82
N ALA A 109 -10.07 -9.13 -19.68
CA ALA A 109 -11.01 -9.47 -20.74
C ALA A 109 -10.45 -8.87 -22.04
N LEU A 110 -10.08 -9.74 -22.99
CA LEU A 110 -9.80 -9.30 -24.35
C LEU A 110 -11.03 -8.53 -24.79
N ILE A 111 -10.87 -7.22 -24.98
CA ILE A 111 -11.85 -6.40 -25.69
C ILE A 111 -11.79 -6.90 -27.12
N GLU A 112 -12.71 -7.79 -27.50
CA GLU A 112 -12.95 -8.13 -28.90
C GLU A 112 -13.52 -6.87 -29.59
N ALA A 113 -12.90 -6.53 -30.72
CA ALA A 113 -13.24 -5.40 -31.58
C ALA A 113 -14.48 -5.68 -32.44
#